data_AF-A0A563DFN9-F1
#
_entry.id   AF-A0A563DFN9-F1
#
_cell.length_a   1.000
_cell.length_b   1.000
_cell.length_c   1.000
_cell.angle_alpha   90.00
_cell.angle_beta   90.00
_cell.angle_gamma   90.00
#
_symmetry.space_group_name_H-M   'P 1'
#
loop_
_entity.id
_entity.type
_entity.pdbx_description
1 polymer ?
#
loop_
_entity_poly.entity_id
_entity_poly.type
_entity_poly.pdbx_seq_one_letter_code
_entity_poly.pdbx_strand_id
1 'polypeptide(L)'
;MKKKHKVNNPVNPSRMNTLTSAIIVIFILILALQIWLMYGALNNALDGNHGFAWATFIASLFLFISSLFLLKYLPASIKNKENKKSENQYE
;
A
#
# COMPACT_ATOMS: atom_id res chain seq x y z
N MET A 1 -15.58 -41.69 -16.23
CA MET A 1 -15.86 -40.32 -15.78
C MET A 1 -14.61 -39.77 -15.09
N LYS A 2 -13.77 -38.97 -15.78
CA LYS A 2 -12.50 -38.46 -15.21
C LYS A 2 -12.80 -37.29 -14.26
N LYS A 3 -12.60 -37.48 -12.94
CA LYS A 3 -12.63 -36.38 -11.96
C LYS A 3 -11.45 -35.44 -12.24
N LYS A 4 -11.74 -34.22 -12.68
CA LYS A 4 -10.74 -33.14 -12.74
C LYS A 4 -10.34 -32.78 -11.32
N HIS A 5 -9.13 -33.12 -10.90
CA HIS A 5 -8.54 -32.56 -9.69
C HIS A 5 -8.31 -31.07 -9.92
N LYS A 6 -9.20 -30.23 -9.39
CA LYS A 6 -8.90 -28.80 -9.23
C LYS A 6 -7.79 -28.73 -8.18
N VAL A 7 -6.56 -28.51 -8.62
CA VAL A 7 -5.47 -28.09 -7.73
C VAL A 7 -5.86 -26.71 -7.22
N ASN A 8 -6.55 -26.67 -6.08
CA ASN A 8 -6.77 -25.46 -5.33
C ASN A 8 -5.42 -25.13 -4.70
N ASN A 9 -4.58 -24.33 -5.35
CA ASN A 9 -3.41 -23.77 -4.70
C ASN A 9 -3.94 -22.84 -3.60
N PRO A 10 -3.89 -23.21 -2.29
CA PRO A 10 -4.32 -22.29 -1.27
C PRO A 10 -3.40 -21.09 -1.35
N VAL A 11 -3.97 -19.90 -1.52
CA VAL A 11 -3.22 -18.65 -1.41
C VAL A 11 -2.55 -18.68 -0.04
N ASN A 12 -1.23 -18.87 -0.01
CA ASN A 12 -0.50 -19.03 1.23
C ASN A 12 -0.58 -17.70 1.99
N PRO A 13 -1.14 -17.67 3.22
CA PRO A 13 -1.30 -16.43 3.99
C PRO A 13 0.03 -15.71 4.22
N SER A 14 1.16 -16.41 4.25
CA SER A 14 2.48 -15.78 4.38
C SER A 14 2.81 -14.84 3.20
N ARG A 15 2.38 -15.18 1.98
CA ARG A 15 2.63 -14.36 0.78
C ARG A 15 1.80 -13.07 0.79
N MET A 16 0.61 -13.10 1.38
CA MET A 16 -0.23 -11.92 1.55
C MET A 16 0.36 -10.96 2.60
N ASN A 17 0.90 -11.50 3.69
CA ASN A 17 1.58 -10.70 4.71
C ASN A 17 2.85 -10.02 4.16
N THR A 18 3.63 -10.71 3.33
CA THR A 18 4.80 -10.11 2.67
C THR A 18 4.42 -8.96 1.74
N LEU A 19 3.35 -9.10 0.95
CA LEU A 19 2.88 -8.03 0.06
C LEU A 19 2.43 -6.79 0.84
N THR A 20 1.62 -6.96 1.88
CA THR A 20 1.18 -5.86 2.74
C THR A 20 2.37 -5.17 3.40
N SER A 21 3.35 -5.94 3.90
CA SER A 21 4.57 -5.39 4.49
C SER A 21 5.38 -4.57 3.49
N ALA A 22 5.56 -5.07 2.26
CA ALA A 22 6.24 -4.32 1.21
C ALA A 22 5.53 -3.00 0.88
N ILE A 23 4.19 -3.01 0.80
CA ILE A 23 3.38 -1.80 0.58
C ILE A 23 3.59 -0.80 1.72
N ILE A 24 3.61 -1.25 2.98
CA ILE A 24 3.87 -0.38 4.15
C ILE A 24 5.26 0.25 4.07
N VAL A 25 6.30 -0.53 3.73
CA VAL A 25 7.67 -0.01 3.56
C VAL A 25 7.71 1.07 2.48
N ILE A 26 7.03 0.87 1.36
CA ILE A 26 6.93 1.88 0.29
C ILE A 26 6.21 3.13 0.79
N PHE A 27 5.13 3.01 1.58
CA PHE A 27 4.47 4.17 2.17
C PHE A 27 5.39 4.95 3.12
N ILE A 28 6.16 4.26 3.96
CA ILE A 28 7.14 4.91 4.84
C ILE A 28 8.16 5.69 4.01
N LEU A 29 8.67 5.10 2.92
CA LEU A 29 9.58 5.77 2.01
C LEU A 29 8.95 7.03 1.36
N ILE A 30 7.70 6.92 0.90
CA ILE A 30 6.97 8.07 0.34
C ILE A 30 6.82 9.19 1.39
N LEU A 31 6.46 8.85 2.63
CA LEU A 31 6.33 9.84 3.71
C LEU A 31 7.68 10.50 4.04
N ALA A 32 8.76 9.72 4.10
CA ALA A 32 10.10 10.25 4.30
C ALA A 32 10.50 11.23 3.20
N LEU A 33 10.20 10.89 1.93
CA LEU A 33 10.42 11.80 0.79
C LEU A 33 9.56 13.06 0.87
N GLN A 34 8.30 12.98 1.29
CA GLN A 34 7.46 14.17 1.48
C GLN A 34 7.99 15.09 2.57
N ILE A 35 8.44 14.54 3.70
CA ILE A 35 9.08 15.32 4.78
C ILE A 35 10.37 15.96 4.27
N TRP A 36 11.18 15.23 3.49
CA TRP A 36 12.40 15.76 2.89
C TRP A 36 12.12 16.92 1.92
N LEU A 37 11.11 16.77 1.05
CA LEU A 37 10.69 17.82 0.11
C LEU A 37 10.20 19.06 0.87
N MET A 38 9.41 18.89 1.92
CA MET A 38 8.95 19.97 2.79
C MET A 38 10.11 20.69 3.48
N TYR A 39 11.08 19.94 3.99
CA TYR A 39 12.29 20.50 4.59
C TYR A 39 13.08 21.34 3.57
N GLY A 40 13.27 20.83 2.35
CA GLY A 40 13.91 21.58 1.27
C GLY A 40 13.12 22.84 0.89
N ALA A 41 11.79 22.76 0.83
CA ALA A 41 10.91 23.89 0.55
C ALA A 41 11.09 25.01 1.59
N LEU A 42 11.09 24.65 2.87
CA LEU A 42 11.24 25.59 3.98
C LEU A 42 12.62 26.26 3.96
N ASN A 43 13.68 25.47 3.76
CA ASN A 43 15.03 26.01 3.66
C ASN A 43 15.17 27.00 2.50
N ASN A 44 14.64 26.67 1.33
CA ASN A 44 14.70 27.57 0.17
C ASN A 44 13.78 28.79 0.32
N ALA A 45 12.66 28.67 1.06
CA ALA A 45 11.78 29.80 1.33
C ALA A 45 12.47 30.87 2.21
N LEU A 46 13.36 30.46 3.13
CA LEU A 46 14.17 31.39 3.92
C LEU A 46 15.17 32.16 3.04
N ASP A 47 15.70 31.53 2.00
CA ASP A 47 16.58 32.16 1.02
C ASP A 47 15.81 32.98 -0.04
N GLY A 48 14.49 33.16 0.12
CA GLY A 48 13.62 33.90 -0.81
C GLY A 48 13.31 33.14 -2.12
N ASN A 49 13.74 31.90 -2.25
CA ASN A 49 13.50 31.08 -3.44
C ASN A 49 12.16 30.32 -3.35
N HIS A 50 11.07 31.06 -3.53
CA HIS A 50 9.71 30.51 -3.53
C HIS A 50 9.42 29.57 -4.72
N GLY A 51 10.22 29.60 -5.79
CA GLY A 51 10.07 28.70 -6.92
C GLY A 51 10.27 27.23 -6.53
N PHE A 52 11.23 26.98 -5.63
CA PHE A 52 11.48 25.64 -5.10
C PHE A 52 10.31 25.12 -4.25
N ALA A 53 9.63 26.00 -3.50
CA ALA A 53 8.46 25.63 -2.69
C ALA A 53 7.30 25.15 -3.57
N TRP A 54 7.03 25.82 -4.70
CA TRP A 54 5.99 25.38 -5.63
C TRP A 54 6.34 24.06 -6.33
N ALA A 55 7.59 23.89 -6.75
CA ALA A 55 8.04 22.65 -7.38
C ALA A 55 7.92 21.44 -6.43
N THR A 56 8.37 21.60 -5.18
CA THR A 56 8.30 20.56 -4.15
C THR A 56 6.86 20.28 -3.69
N PHE A 57 5.99 21.29 -3.65
CA PHE A 57 4.56 21.11 -3.38
C PHE A 57 3.90 20.23 -4.45
N ILE A 58 4.13 20.54 -5.74
CA ILE A 58 3.57 19.77 -6.86
C ILE A 58 4.11 18.34 -6.83
N ALA A 59 5.41 18.14 -6.59
CA ALA A 59 6.01 16.82 -6.46
C ALA A 59 5.39 16.01 -5.31
N SER A 60 5.19 16.62 -4.14
CA SER A 60 4.51 15.99 -3.00
C SER A 60 3.06 15.64 -3.31
N LEU A 61 2.34 16.48 -4.05
CA LEU A 61 0.97 16.19 -4.48
C LEU A 61 0.90 14.96 -5.40
N PHE A 62 1.82 14.83 -6.36
CA PHE A 62 1.93 13.64 -7.21
C PHE A 62 2.27 12.38 -6.41
N LEU A 63 3.18 12.47 -5.44
CA LEU A 63 3.51 11.36 -4.54
C LEU A 63 2.31 10.96 -3.68
N PHE A 64 1.56 11.93 -3.15
CA PHE A 64 0.36 11.67 -2.36
C PHE A 64 -0.70 10.92 -3.18
N ILE A 65 -0.99 11.40 -4.39
CA ILE A 65 -1.94 10.74 -5.31
C ILE A 65 -1.45 9.33 -5.68
N SER A 66 -0.16 9.18 -6.00
CA SER A 66 0.44 7.86 -6.29
C SER A 66 0.30 6.90 -5.11
N SER A 67 0.41 7.43 -3.88
CA SER A 67 0.21 6.66 -2.67
C SER A 67 -1.25 6.15 -2.56
N LEU A 68 -2.25 6.97 -2.90
CA LEU A 68 -3.66 6.54 -2.95
C LEU A 68 -3.86 5.40 -3.97
N PHE A 69 -3.21 5.46 -5.13
CA PHE A 69 -3.24 4.35 -6.09
C PHE A 69 -2.56 3.09 -5.53
N LEU A 70 -1.52 3.23 -4.73
CA LEU A 70 -0.84 2.09 -4.11
C LEU A 70 -1.75 1.35 -3.10
N LEU A 71 -2.65 2.06 -2.41
CA LEU A 71 -3.63 1.43 -1.51
C LEU A 71 -4.55 0.43 -2.22
N LYS A 72 -4.78 0.57 -3.54
CA LYS A 72 -5.57 -0.39 -4.33
C LYS A 72 -4.96 -1.80 -4.35
N TYR A 73 -3.65 -1.92 -4.11
CA TYR A 73 -2.95 -3.21 -4.11
C TYR A 73 -2.96 -3.90 -2.75
N LEU A 74 -3.57 -3.30 -1.71
CA LEU A 74 -3.69 -3.95 -0.41
C LEU A 74 -4.61 -5.19 -0.53
N PRO A 75 -4.15 -6.38 -0.09
CA PRO A 75 -4.95 -7.59 -0.20
C PRO A 75 -6.22 -7.48 0.66
N ALA A 76 -7.36 -7.89 0.13
CA ALA A 76 -8.61 -7.99 0.90
C ALA A 76 -8.41 -8.94 2.08
N SER A 77 -8.75 -8.47 3.29
CA SER A 77 -8.63 -9.24 4.53
C SER A 77 -9.38 -10.57 4.40
N ILE A 78 -8.68 -11.70 4.60
CA ILE A 78 -9.29 -13.04 4.64
C ILE A 78 -10.01 -13.18 5.99
N LYS A 79 -11.09 -12.46 6.22
CA LYS A 79 -11.88 -12.57 7.47
C LYS A 79 -13.11 -13.49 7.34
N ASN A 80 -13.35 -14.09 6.16
CA ASN A 80 -14.63 -14.75 5.86
C ASN A 80 -14.57 -16.27 5.64
N LYS A 81 -13.45 -16.95 5.90
CA LYS A 81 -13.37 -18.42 5.68
C LYS A 81 -13.50 -19.28 6.94
N GLU A 82 -13.30 -18.74 8.14
CA GLU A 82 -13.55 -19.54 9.36
C GLU A 82 -15.04 -19.66 9.69
N ASN A 83 -15.82 -18.58 9.56
CA ASN A 83 -17.26 -18.62 9.90
C ASN A 83 -18.08 -19.59 9.03
N LYS A 84 -17.68 -19.86 7.77
CA LYS A 84 -18.36 -20.84 6.92
C LYS A 84 -17.99 -22.29 7.21
N LYS A 85 -16.85 -22.56 7.87
CA LYS A 85 -16.45 -23.95 8.17
C LYS A 85 -17.17 -24.47 9.41
N SER A 86 -17.48 -23.59 10.36
CA SER A 86 -18.28 -23.90 11.54
C SER A 86 -19.77 -24.10 11.25
N GLU A 87 -20.31 -23.47 10.20
CA GLU A 87 -21.74 -23.56 9.87
C GLU A 87 -22.09 -24.88 9.14
N ASN A 88 -21.19 -25.39 8.30
CA ASN A 88 -21.40 -26.66 7.56
C ASN A 88 -20.93 -27.91 8.34
N GLN A 89 -20.54 -27.78 9.62
CA GLN A 89 -20.14 -28.90 10.46
C GLN A 89 -21.26 -29.41 11.38
N TYR A 90 -22.44 -28.79 11.34
CA TYR A 90 -23.62 -29.19 12.10
C TYR A 90 -24.82 -29.55 11.21
N GLU A 91 -24.63 -29.62 9.88
CA GLU A 91 -25.60 -30.14 8.90
C GLU A 91 -25.21 -31.52 8.39
#